data_AF-A0A2Z1CDU0-F1
#
_entry.id   AF-A0A2Z1CDU0-F1
#
_cell.length_a   1.000
_cell.length_b   1.000
_cell.length_c   1.000
_cell.angle_alpha   90.00
_cell.angle_beta   90.00
_cell.angle_gamma   90.00
#
_symmetry.space_group_name_H-M   'P 1'
#
loop_
_entity.id
_entity.type
_entity.pdbx_description
1 polymer ?
#
loop_
_entity_poly.entity_id
_entity_poly.type
_entity_poly.pdbx_seq_one_letter_code
_entity_poly.pdbx_strand_id
1 'polypeptide(L)'
;MKHIPAHIAIQAPEYKAVKQVIAVNLVTHGWTAASQLDMDICCLVASQDYETAVGIKTATLSLEPRSEGFQLVGNYQSEGNNVLSTTWLNIPSGMTSEQIVEKVPEFLEKVDREVNRSYARRLFLL
;
A
#
# COMPACT_ATOMS: atom_id res chain seq x y z
N MET A 1 12.74 24.65 -1.68
CA MET A 1 13.08 23.21 -1.68
C MET A 1 13.16 22.73 -3.11
N LYS A 2 14.19 21.95 -3.50
CA LYS A 2 14.29 21.40 -4.86
C LYS A 2 13.31 20.22 -4.98
N HIS A 3 12.41 20.27 -5.95
CA HIS A 3 11.54 19.14 -6.28
C HIS A 3 12.37 18.02 -6.89
N ILE A 4 12.42 16.85 -6.24
CA ILE A 4 13.07 15.66 -6.80
C ILE A 4 12.01 14.91 -7.62
N PRO A 5 12.23 14.68 -8.92
CA PRO A 5 11.32 13.87 -9.73
C PRO A 5 11.12 12.48 -9.13
N ALA A 6 9.89 11.97 -9.17
CA ALA A 6 9.52 10.69 -8.56
C ALA A 6 10.42 9.52 -9.04
N HIS A 7 10.78 9.48 -10.32
CA HIS A 7 11.67 8.44 -10.87
C HIS A 7 13.08 8.46 -10.29
N ILE A 8 13.56 9.60 -9.77
CA ILE A 8 14.84 9.69 -9.06
C ILE A 8 14.67 9.24 -7.61
N ALA A 9 13.56 9.64 -6.97
CA ALA A 9 13.27 9.28 -5.59
C ALA A 9 13.12 7.77 -5.38
N ILE A 10 12.46 7.06 -6.32
CA ILE A 10 12.29 5.60 -6.22
C ILE A 10 13.59 4.80 -6.40
N GLN A 11 14.64 5.42 -6.95
CA GLN A 11 15.94 4.78 -7.12
C GLN A 11 16.86 5.01 -5.90
N ALA A 12 16.47 5.86 -4.95
CA ALA A 12 17.26 6.11 -3.75
C ALA A 12 17.38 4.83 -2.89
N PRO A 13 18.57 4.54 -2.32
CA PRO A 13 18.76 3.36 -1.46
C PRO A 13 17.79 3.29 -0.29
N GLU A 14 17.51 4.43 0.34
CA GLU A 14 16.55 4.53 1.45
C GLU A 14 15.13 4.12 1.02
N TYR A 15 14.67 4.59 -0.14
CA TYR A 15 13.36 4.23 -0.66
C TYR A 15 13.26 2.72 -0.91
N LYS A 16 14.27 2.12 -1.56
CA LYS A 16 14.29 0.68 -1.83
C LYS A 16 14.30 -0.14 -0.53
N ALA A 17 15.06 0.30 0.47
CA ALA A 17 15.10 -0.35 1.78
C ALA A 17 13.72 -0.31 2.48
N VAL A 18 13.08 0.87 2.52
CA VAL A 18 11.74 1.03 3.11
C VAL A 18 10.72 0.19 2.34
N LYS A 19 10.74 0.23 1.02
CA LYS A 19 9.82 -0.54 0.16
C LYS A 19 9.95 -2.05 0.42
N GLN A 20 11.18 -2.54 0.57
CA GLN A 20 11.44 -3.95 0.87
C GLN A 20 10.93 -4.35 2.26
N VAL A 21 11.17 -3.53 3.29
CA VAL A 21 10.67 -3.78 4.65
C VAL A 21 9.15 -3.88 4.67
N ILE A 22 8.47 -2.95 3.99
CA ILE A 22 7.00 -2.97 3.87
C ILE A 22 6.54 -4.22 3.13
N ALA A 23 7.14 -4.55 1.98
CA ALA A 23 6.73 -5.72 1.19
C ALA A 23 6.84 -7.02 2.00
N VAL A 24 7.95 -7.23 2.71
CA VAL A 24 8.14 -8.41 3.57
C VAL A 24 7.08 -8.46 4.66
N ASN A 25 6.81 -7.34 5.33
CA ASN A 25 5.81 -7.29 6.38
C ASN A 25 4.39 -7.55 5.86
N LEU A 26 4.02 -6.95 4.72
CA LEU A 26 2.73 -7.19 4.07
C LEU A 26 2.53 -8.67 3.72
N VAL A 27 3.57 -9.36 3.26
CA VAL A 27 3.52 -10.82 3.00
C VAL A 27 3.24 -11.61 4.28
N THR A 28 3.82 -11.23 5.42
CA THR A 28 3.48 -11.89 6.71
C THR A 28 2.03 -11.70 7.13
N HIS A 29 1.33 -10.71 6.55
CA HIS A 29 -0.09 -10.44 6.75
C HIS A 29 -0.97 -10.94 5.58
N GLY A 30 -0.45 -11.82 4.73
CA GLY A 30 -1.23 -12.49 3.67
C GLY A 30 -1.38 -11.70 2.37
N TRP A 31 -0.69 -10.57 2.21
CA TRP A 31 -0.61 -9.88 0.92
C TRP A 31 0.37 -10.57 -0.04
N THR A 32 0.14 -10.42 -1.33
CA THR A 32 1.07 -10.86 -2.37
C THR A 32 1.99 -9.70 -2.73
N ALA A 33 3.31 -9.87 -2.52
CA ALA A 33 4.30 -8.87 -2.92
C ALA A 33 4.27 -8.65 -4.45
N ALA A 34 4.59 -7.42 -4.86
CA ALA A 34 4.77 -7.08 -6.27
C ALA A 34 5.93 -7.87 -6.89
N SER A 35 5.95 -7.99 -8.22
CA SER A 35 7.06 -8.62 -8.92
C SER A 35 8.37 -7.90 -8.63
N GLN A 36 9.51 -8.60 -8.76
CA GLN A 36 10.82 -7.96 -8.57
C GLN A 36 11.01 -6.75 -9.50
N LEU A 37 10.52 -6.86 -10.74
CA LEU A 37 10.56 -5.75 -11.70
C LEU A 37 9.78 -4.54 -11.18
N ASP A 38 8.56 -4.73 -10.71
CA ASP A 38 7.73 -3.66 -10.13
C ASP A 38 8.35 -3.07 -8.86
N MET A 39 8.95 -3.93 -8.03
CA MET A 39 9.68 -3.49 -6.86
C MET A 39 10.83 -2.53 -7.23
N ASP A 40 11.50 -2.76 -8.36
CA ASP A 40 12.65 -1.99 -8.82
C ASP A 40 12.33 -0.71 -9.60
N ILE A 41 11.24 -0.71 -10.39
CA ILE A 41 10.98 0.36 -11.38
C ILE A 41 9.73 1.20 -11.09
N CYS A 42 8.81 0.75 -10.24
CA CYS A 42 7.57 1.47 -9.95
C CYS A 42 7.34 1.66 -8.45
N CYS A 43 6.17 2.17 -8.07
CA CYS A 43 5.80 2.39 -6.67
C CYS A 43 5.00 1.23 -6.05
N LEU A 44 4.53 0.27 -6.85
CA LEU A 44 3.75 -0.88 -6.38
C LEU A 44 4.55 -1.73 -5.40
N VAL A 45 3.93 -2.09 -4.27
CA VAL A 45 4.55 -2.88 -3.20
C VAL A 45 3.90 -4.25 -3.09
N ALA A 46 2.56 -4.29 -3.08
CA ALA A 46 1.80 -5.52 -2.89
C ALA A 46 0.36 -5.39 -3.41
N SER A 47 -0.29 -6.53 -3.55
CA SER A 47 -1.71 -6.65 -3.88
C SER A 47 -2.41 -7.70 -3.03
N GLN A 48 -3.70 -7.55 -2.84
CA GLN A 48 -4.56 -8.55 -2.20
C GLN A 48 -5.89 -8.66 -2.95
N ASP A 49 -6.31 -9.89 -3.18
CA ASP A 49 -7.60 -10.18 -3.80
C ASP A 49 -8.69 -10.30 -2.73
N TYR A 50 -9.83 -9.68 -3.00
CA TYR A 50 -11.03 -9.73 -2.18
C TYR A 50 -12.17 -10.32 -3.00
N GLU A 51 -12.79 -11.38 -2.48
CA GLU A 51 -14.04 -11.90 -3.04
C GLU A 51 -15.17 -10.88 -2.83
N THR A 52 -16.01 -10.69 -3.84
CA THR A 52 -17.16 -9.79 -3.75
C THR A 52 -18.38 -10.43 -4.40
N ALA A 53 -19.57 -9.84 -4.20
CA ALA A 53 -20.80 -10.33 -4.80
C ALA A 53 -20.80 -10.25 -6.35
N VAL A 54 -19.83 -9.56 -6.94
CA VAL A 54 -19.65 -9.41 -8.40
C VAL A 54 -18.34 -10.04 -8.90
N GLY A 55 -17.74 -10.94 -8.12
CA GLY A 55 -16.47 -11.60 -8.42
C GLY A 55 -15.27 -11.02 -7.66
N ILE A 56 -14.08 -11.49 -7.98
CA ILE A 56 -12.83 -11.05 -7.33
C ILE A 56 -12.49 -9.62 -7.73
N LYS A 57 -12.04 -8.83 -6.76
CA LYS A 57 -11.43 -7.51 -6.97
C LYS A 57 -10.11 -7.39 -6.23
N THR A 58 -9.15 -6.72 -6.85
CA THR A 58 -7.80 -6.56 -6.30
C THR A 58 -7.62 -5.18 -5.67
N ALA A 59 -7.14 -5.15 -4.42
CA ALA A 59 -6.56 -3.96 -3.81
C ALA A 59 -5.05 -3.93 -4.09
N THR A 60 -4.48 -2.75 -4.29
CA THR A 60 -3.03 -2.55 -4.42
C THR A 60 -2.52 -1.52 -3.42
N LEU A 61 -1.28 -1.71 -2.97
CA LEU A 61 -0.56 -0.77 -2.11
C LEU A 61 0.68 -0.27 -2.83
N SER A 62 0.88 1.05 -2.84
CA SER A 62 2.02 1.70 -3.48
C SER A 62 2.75 2.62 -2.49
N LEU A 63 4.07 2.63 -2.53
CA LEU A 63 4.90 3.53 -1.72
C LEU A 63 5.21 4.78 -2.54
N GLU A 64 4.66 5.92 -2.15
CA GLU A 64 4.87 7.18 -2.84
C GLU A 64 5.88 8.07 -2.12
N PRO A 65 6.88 8.64 -2.82
CA PRO A 65 7.72 9.70 -2.28
C PRO A 65 6.91 10.95 -1.92
N ARG A 66 7.21 11.52 -0.75
CA ARG A 66 6.65 12.79 -0.25
C ARG A 66 7.78 13.74 0.15
N SER A 67 7.45 14.98 0.48
CA SER A 67 8.45 15.99 0.86
C SER A 67 9.21 15.67 2.16
N GLU A 68 8.58 14.93 3.07
CA GLU A 68 9.12 14.61 4.41
C GLU A 68 9.12 13.08 4.67
N GLY A 69 9.44 12.29 3.63
CA GLY A 69 9.53 10.85 3.71
C GLY A 69 8.68 10.16 2.64
N PHE A 70 7.94 9.13 3.05
CA PHE A 70 7.14 8.30 2.16
C PHE A 70 5.72 8.15 2.68
N GLN A 71 4.82 7.74 1.78
CA GLN A 71 3.45 7.40 2.13
C GLN A 71 3.06 6.12 1.43
N LEU A 72 2.62 5.13 2.20
CA LEU A 72 1.98 3.93 1.66
C LEU A 72 0.51 4.27 1.40
N VAL A 73 0.09 4.15 0.15
CA VAL A 73 -1.26 4.49 -0.31
C VAL A 73 -1.96 3.28 -0.90
N GLY A 74 -3.27 3.21 -0.73
CA GLY A 74 -4.10 2.13 -1.26
C GLY A 74 -4.91 2.52 -2.49
N ASN A 75 -5.15 1.53 -3.35
CA ASN A 75 -6.09 1.62 -4.45
C ASN A 75 -7.01 0.39 -4.48
N TYR A 76 -8.33 0.63 -4.42
CA TYR A 76 -9.37 -0.38 -4.59
C TYR A 76 -10.59 0.25 -5.26
N GLN A 77 -10.92 -0.19 -6.47
CA GLN A 77 -11.97 0.44 -7.28
C GLN A 77 -13.35 -0.20 -7.02
N SER A 78 -14.29 0.60 -6.52
CA SER A 78 -15.70 0.21 -6.35
C SER A 78 -16.62 1.38 -6.70
N GLU A 79 -17.66 1.10 -7.50
CA GLU A 79 -18.71 2.08 -7.85
C GLU A 79 -18.14 3.40 -8.40
N GLY A 80 -17.08 3.33 -9.21
CA GLY A 80 -16.42 4.49 -9.82
C GLY A 80 -15.48 5.26 -8.88
N ASN A 81 -15.25 4.79 -7.66
CA ASN A 81 -14.41 5.46 -6.66
C ASN A 81 -13.25 4.56 -6.19
N ASN A 82 -12.13 5.19 -5.85
CA ASN A 82 -11.08 4.53 -5.06
C ASN A 82 -11.46 4.59 -3.57
N VAL A 83 -11.91 3.46 -3.04
CA VAL A 83 -12.31 3.29 -1.63
C VAL A 83 -11.16 3.58 -0.67
N LEU A 84 -9.91 3.34 -1.10
CA LEU A 84 -8.70 3.52 -0.29
C LEU A 84 -8.01 4.87 -0.52
N SER A 85 -8.64 5.80 -1.25
CA SER A 85 -8.04 7.09 -1.62
C SER A 85 -7.57 7.94 -0.45
N THR A 86 -8.11 7.73 0.76
CA THR A 86 -7.74 8.44 2.00
C THR A 86 -7.14 7.51 3.07
N THR A 87 -6.94 6.24 2.76
CA THR A 87 -6.35 5.25 3.67
C THR A 87 -4.85 5.20 3.44
N TRP A 88 -4.10 5.90 4.30
CA TRP A 88 -2.65 6.06 4.16
C TRP A 88 -1.89 5.66 5.43
N LEU A 89 -0.67 5.19 5.23
CA LEU A 89 0.35 5.09 6.27
C LEU A 89 1.49 6.06 5.93
N ASN A 90 1.67 7.07 6.78
CA ASN A 90 2.78 8.01 6.65
C ASN A 90 4.05 7.43 7.27
N ILE A 91 5.16 7.53 6.54
CA ILE A 91 6.48 7.06 6.93
C ILE A 91 7.42 8.27 6.88
N PRO A 92 7.49 9.07 7.96
CA PRO A 92 8.42 10.18 8.07
C PRO A 92 9.87 9.73 7.85
N SER A 93 10.68 10.61 7.27
CA SER A 93 12.13 10.39 7.13
C SER A 93 12.77 10.03 8.48
N GLY A 94 13.67 9.04 8.47
CA GLY A 94 14.38 8.57 9.66
C GLY A 94 13.61 7.58 10.53
N MET A 95 12.39 7.18 10.15
CA MET A 95 11.69 6.06 10.80
C MET A 95 12.45 4.76 10.58
N THR A 96 12.65 3.97 11.64
CA THR A 96 13.36 2.69 11.55
C THR A 96 12.47 1.58 10.97
N SER A 97 13.09 0.50 10.51
CA SER A 97 12.38 -0.68 10.00
C SER A 97 11.40 -1.26 11.02
N GLU A 98 11.78 -1.28 12.30
CA GLU A 98 10.97 -1.79 13.41
C GLU A 98 9.73 -0.92 13.61
N GLN A 99 9.90 0.41 13.61
CA GLN A 99 8.79 1.36 13.72
C GLN A 99 7.82 1.27 12.53
N ILE A 100 8.34 1.02 11.33
CA ILE A 100 7.49 0.77 10.14
C ILE A 100 6.69 -0.52 10.36
N VAL A 101 7.36 -1.60 10.78
CA VAL A 101 6.77 -2.91 11.02
C VAL A 101 5.64 -2.86 12.04
N GLU A 102 5.81 -2.10 13.12
CA GLU A 102 4.81 -1.91 14.18
C GLU A 102 3.52 -1.22 13.69
N LYS A 103 3.61 -0.39 12.64
CA LYS A 103 2.47 0.38 12.13
C LYS A 103 1.67 -0.32 11.04
N VAL A 104 2.25 -1.34 10.38
CA VAL A 104 1.58 -2.06 9.28
C VAL A 104 0.28 -2.73 9.73
N PRO A 105 0.18 -3.41 10.89
CA PRO A 105 -1.07 -4.08 11.30
C PRO A 105 -2.25 -3.11 11.42
N GLU A 106 -2.08 -1.98 12.13
CA GLU A 106 -3.14 -0.97 12.29
C GLU A 106 -3.55 -0.36 10.94
N PHE A 107 -2.59 -0.19 10.02
CA PHE A 107 -2.89 0.26 8.66
C PHE A 107 -3.72 -0.76 7.90
N LEU A 108 -3.38 -2.05 7.96
CA LEU A 108 -4.12 -3.11 7.28
C LEU A 108 -5.54 -3.28 7.83
N GLU A 109 -5.74 -3.14 9.15
CA GLU A 109 -7.09 -3.13 9.73
C GLU A 109 -7.95 -1.99 9.15
N LYS A 110 -7.35 -0.82 8.89
CA LYS A 110 -8.06 0.29 8.23
C LYS A 110 -8.37 -0.05 6.77
N VAL A 111 -7.43 -0.65 6.04
CA VAL A 111 -7.64 -1.11 4.66
C VAL A 111 -8.81 -2.09 4.59
N ASP A 112 -8.79 -3.14 5.40
CA ASP A 112 -9.86 -4.15 5.43
C ASP A 112 -11.20 -3.56 5.82
N ARG A 113 -11.22 -2.66 6.81
CA ARG A 113 -12.46 -1.99 7.21
C ARG A 113 -13.08 -1.21 6.06
N GLU A 114 -12.29 -0.43 5.32
CA GLU A 114 -12.82 0.36 4.20
C GLU A 114 -13.23 -0.53 3.02
N VAL A 115 -12.43 -1.55 2.67
CA VAL A 115 -12.80 -2.52 1.62
C VAL A 115 -14.07 -3.27 1.98
N ASN A 116 -14.22 -3.75 3.22
CA ASN A 116 -15.40 -4.49 3.68
C ASN A 116 -16.66 -3.62 3.75
N ARG A 117 -16.53 -2.29 3.81
CA ARG A 117 -17.64 -1.34 3.71
C ARG A 117 -18.08 -1.06 2.27
N SER A 118 -17.23 -1.35 1.29
CA SER A 118 -17.60 -1.19 -0.13
C SER A 118 -18.80 -2.07 -0.48
N TYR A 119 -19.71 -1.59 -1.33
CA TYR A 119 -21.01 -2.23 -1.54
C TYR A 119 -20.92 -3.71 -1.90
N ALA A 120 -20.13 -4.05 -2.93
CA ALA A 120 -20.02 -5.42 -3.42
C ALA A 120 -19.35 -6.36 -2.41
N ARG A 121 -18.36 -5.88 -1.64
CA ARG A 121 -17.71 -6.68 -0.60
C ARG A 121 -18.63 -6.86 0.60
N ARG A 122 -19.33 -5.80 1.02
CA ARG A 122 -20.32 -5.87 2.10
C ARG A 122 -21.40 -6.89 1.79
N LEU A 123 -21.94 -6.90 0.57
CA LEU A 123 -22.94 -7.88 0.15
C LEU A 123 -22.44 -9.32 0.17
N PHE A 124 -21.15 -9.54 -0.13
CA PHE A 124 -20.54 -10.88 -0.09
C PHE A 124 -20.38 -11.42 1.35
N LEU A 125 -20.22 -10.53 2.33
CA LEU A 125 -19.99 -10.89 3.73
C LEU A 125 -21.30 -11.07 4.55
N LEU A 126 -22.47 -10.82 3.95
CA LEU A 126 -23.79 -11.03 4.56
C LEU A 126 -24.22 -12.50 4.40
#